data_AF-A0A5S3RRC5-F1
#
_entry.id   AF-A0A5S3RRC5-F1
#
_cell.length_a   1.000
_cell.length_b   1.000
_cell.length_c   1.000
_cell.angle_alpha   90.00
_cell.angle_beta   90.00
_cell.angle_gamma   90.00
#
_symmetry.space_group_name_H-M   'P 1'
#
loop_
_entity.id
_entity.type
_entity.pdbx_description
1 polymer ?
#
loop_
_entity_poly.entity_id
_entity_poly.type
_entity_poly.pdbx_seq_one_letter_code
_entity_poly.pdbx_strand_id
1 'polypeptide(L)'
;MYYIELNWDIFLRTVIPFAAANIFIMVLIYFTLVRERIGAAYPFYCAFIVCFILFLCGPIINVMPLYEGKRWYDFFRNILLFSIGTPCLLFALLTQAKLQLPKPLLIAPVVLGIAWSCFFLCAAPLYFYSPDELPWLVKLENINAQHIYSSQLLLICLQLLLPCILLLHTSLKAYVATHVYGALTLSVFMCIGNAFELWVIYYVGASLSALIWSWAVYKDIQFTNSKIKQHTEHQNALAIAQFTAATNRHFSQFYPDKLNKAYPLKERVALLEIICTANPHLTATKLDELLVKLKSYCHNSLSCYQIRAKEITFMMFDRVIFQCGNSKVLLDELENIGNRLDDANTIVNIDAALHHVITVLNYALDQLNSNTPDQQLVDKVKAYILEQYRHDISIADIVSAVGASRSHTMKVFKQLTATTINQYLADVRINQAKLLLLTKTVTETAYAVGFNNSAYFSTVFKKHTELSPKEYQQHCQLKSSITTAK
;
A
#
# COMPACT_ATOMS: atom_id res chain seq x y z
N MET A 1 13.18 -32.24 -29.48
CA MET A 1 12.39 -31.07 -29.04
C MET A 1 11.06 -31.62 -28.54
N TYR A 2 10.86 -31.70 -27.22
CA TYR A 2 9.59 -32.18 -26.66
C TYR A 2 8.56 -31.05 -26.83
N TYR A 3 7.61 -31.23 -27.75
CA TYR A 3 6.45 -30.35 -27.87
C TYR A 3 5.39 -30.82 -26.88
N ILE A 4 5.00 -29.96 -25.95
CA ILE A 4 3.84 -30.20 -25.07
C ILE A 4 2.63 -29.67 -25.83
N GLU A 5 1.81 -30.57 -26.39
CA GLU A 5 0.53 -30.17 -26.98
C GLU A 5 -0.42 -29.69 -25.88
N LEU A 6 -0.95 -28.47 -26.04
CA LEU A 6 -1.82 -27.87 -25.05
C LEU A 6 -3.24 -28.46 -25.19
N ASN A 7 -3.51 -29.54 -24.46
CA ASN A 7 -4.84 -30.14 -24.39
C ASN A 7 -5.63 -29.61 -23.17
N TRP A 8 -6.94 -29.88 -23.15
CA TRP A 8 -7.82 -29.43 -22.06
C TRP A 8 -7.39 -29.92 -20.69
N ASP A 9 -6.84 -31.14 -20.58
CA ASP A 9 -6.38 -31.68 -19.30
C ASP A 9 -5.16 -30.91 -18.75
N ILE A 10 -4.17 -30.62 -19.61
CA ILE A 10 -3.00 -29.82 -19.26
C ILE A 10 -3.41 -28.39 -18.90
N PHE A 11 -4.36 -27.80 -19.63
CA PHE A 11 -4.89 -26.47 -19.32
C PHE A 11 -5.53 -26.42 -17.92
N LEU A 12 -6.44 -27.35 -17.63
CA LEU A 12 -7.14 -27.44 -16.34
C LEU A 12 -6.17 -27.70 -15.18
N ARG A 13 -5.18 -28.57 -15.39
CA ARG A 13 -4.21 -28.94 -14.36
C ARG A 13 -3.15 -27.87 -14.15
N THR A 14 -2.80 -27.09 -15.17
CA THR A 14 -1.62 -26.21 -15.12
C THR A 14 -1.99 -24.73 -15.09
N VAL A 15 -2.83 -24.27 -16.02
CA VAL A 15 -3.10 -22.84 -16.21
C VAL A 15 -4.04 -22.31 -15.13
N ILE A 16 -5.10 -23.04 -14.81
CA ILE A 16 -6.09 -22.62 -13.79
C ILE A 16 -5.44 -22.42 -12.40
N PRO A 17 -4.74 -23.41 -11.82
CA PRO A 17 -4.10 -23.21 -10.52
C PRO A 17 -3.02 -22.14 -10.53
N PHE A 18 -2.28 -21.99 -11.64
CA PHE A 18 -1.31 -20.91 -11.77
C PHE A 18 -1.99 -19.53 -11.82
N ALA A 19 -3.13 -19.40 -12.51
CA ALA A 19 -3.93 -18.17 -12.48
C ALA A 19 -4.46 -17.86 -11.07
N ALA A 20 -4.94 -18.88 -10.34
CA ALA A 20 -5.34 -18.73 -8.95
C ALA A 20 -4.18 -18.26 -8.06
N ALA A 21 -2.97 -18.80 -8.26
CA ALA A 21 -1.77 -18.37 -7.54
C ALA A 21 -1.47 -16.87 -7.77
N ASN A 22 -1.63 -16.37 -8.99
CA ASN A 22 -1.46 -14.94 -9.29
C ASN A 22 -2.50 -14.06 -8.57
N ILE A 23 -3.76 -14.52 -8.46
CA ILE A 23 -4.78 -13.81 -7.68
C ILE A 23 -4.38 -13.77 -6.19
N PHE A 24 -3.88 -14.88 -5.64
CA PHE A 24 -3.39 -14.90 -4.26
C PHE A 24 -2.16 -13.99 -4.04
N ILE A 25 -1.29 -13.80 -5.04
CA ILE A 25 -0.22 -12.80 -4.99
C ILE A 25 -0.82 -11.38 -4.87
N MET A 26 -1.86 -11.06 -5.66
CA MET A 26 -2.55 -9.77 -5.55
C MET A 26 -3.14 -9.57 -4.14
N VAL A 27 -3.78 -10.60 -3.58
CA VAL A 27 -4.31 -10.55 -2.20
C VAL A 27 -3.18 -10.34 -1.18
N LEU A 28 -2.03 -10.98 -1.35
CA LEU A 28 -0.85 -10.81 -0.49
C LEU A 28 -0.30 -9.39 -0.53
N ILE A 29 -0.18 -8.80 -1.73
CA ILE A 29 0.24 -7.41 -1.91
C ILE A 29 -0.72 -6.49 -1.16
N TYR A 30 -2.02 -6.69 -1.36
CA TYR A 30 -3.02 -5.88 -0.68
C TYR A 30 -2.95 -6.04 0.85
N PHE A 31 -2.88 -7.26 1.38
CA PHE A 31 -2.72 -7.48 2.83
C PHE A 31 -1.49 -6.79 3.40
N THR A 32 -0.41 -6.71 2.61
CA THR A 32 0.81 -5.99 2.99
C THR A 32 0.58 -4.47 3.06
N LEU A 33 -0.18 -3.91 2.12
CA LEU A 33 -0.57 -2.49 2.14
C LEU A 33 -1.46 -2.15 3.34
N VAL A 34 -2.34 -3.07 3.76
CA VAL A 34 -3.26 -2.86 4.90
C VAL A 34 -2.83 -3.57 6.20
N ARG A 35 -1.54 -3.90 6.34
CA ARG A 35 -1.01 -4.72 7.44
C ARG A 35 -1.37 -4.20 8.84
N GLU A 36 -1.39 -2.87 9.02
CA GLU A 36 -1.71 -2.24 10.31
C GLU A 36 -3.18 -2.47 10.69
N ARG A 37 -4.06 -2.60 9.70
CA ARG A 37 -5.49 -2.84 9.91
C ARG A 37 -5.80 -4.31 10.15
N ILE A 38 -5.11 -5.22 9.45
CA ILE A 38 -5.22 -6.67 9.70
C ILE A 38 -4.63 -7.01 11.08
N GLY A 39 -3.61 -6.25 11.52
CA GLY A 39 -3.02 -6.35 12.85
C GLY A 39 -2.33 -7.70 13.06
N ALA A 40 -2.56 -8.31 14.22
CA ALA A 40 -1.89 -9.55 14.61
C ALA A 40 -2.18 -10.76 13.68
N ALA A 41 -3.25 -10.72 12.88
CA ALA A 41 -3.58 -11.79 11.93
C ALA A 41 -2.70 -11.76 10.65
N TYR A 42 -2.06 -10.62 10.36
CA TYR A 42 -1.29 -10.39 9.12
C TYR A 42 -0.20 -11.45 8.83
N PRO A 43 0.76 -11.72 9.76
CA PRO A 43 1.84 -12.66 9.47
C PRO A 43 1.32 -14.06 9.16
N PHE A 44 0.21 -14.47 9.77
CA PHE A 44 -0.41 -15.76 9.54
C PHE A 44 -1.06 -15.86 8.15
N TYR A 45 -1.76 -14.82 7.70
CA TYR A 45 -2.25 -14.78 6.32
C TYR A 45 -1.11 -14.82 5.29
N CYS A 46 -0.02 -14.08 5.53
CA CYS A 46 1.13 -14.10 4.65
C CYS A 46 1.76 -15.49 4.56
N ALA A 47 1.98 -16.14 5.72
CA ALA A 47 2.52 -17.49 5.76
C ALA A 47 1.63 -18.48 4.99
N PHE A 48 0.32 -18.45 5.21
CA PHE A 48 -0.62 -19.28 4.45
C PHE A 48 -0.54 -19.01 2.95
N ILE A 49 -0.66 -17.74 2.52
CA ILE A 49 -0.72 -17.39 1.10
C ILE A 49 0.57 -17.79 0.38
N VAL A 50 1.74 -17.58 0.99
CA VAL A 50 3.03 -18.01 0.41
C VAL A 50 3.09 -19.52 0.27
N CYS A 51 2.72 -20.27 1.32
CA CYS A 51 2.68 -21.74 1.26
C CYS A 51 1.70 -22.23 0.20
N PHE A 52 0.55 -21.57 0.07
CA PHE A 52 -0.51 -21.95 -0.86
C PHE A 52 -0.16 -21.61 -2.31
N ILE A 53 0.52 -20.49 -2.58
CA ILE A 53 1.06 -20.18 -3.90
C ILE A 53 2.06 -21.25 -4.34
N LEU A 54 2.98 -21.65 -3.46
CA LEU A 54 3.94 -22.73 -3.74
C LEU A 54 3.22 -24.06 -4.03
N PHE A 55 2.16 -24.35 -3.28
CA PHE A 55 1.31 -25.51 -3.54
C PHE A 55 0.65 -25.44 -4.94
N LEU A 56 0.04 -24.31 -5.29
CA LEU A 56 -0.65 -24.11 -6.59
C LEU A 56 0.31 -24.10 -7.79
N CYS A 57 1.58 -23.78 -7.60
CA CYS A 57 2.59 -23.85 -8.67
C CYS A 57 3.03 -25.29 -8.98
N GLY A 58 2.76 -26.30 -8.15
CA GLY A 58 3.28 -27.64 -8.41
C GLY A 58 2.84 -28.30 -9.72
N PRO A 59 1.60 -28.14 -10.22
CA PRO A 59 1.24 -28.68 -11.52
C PRO A 59 2.07 -28.13 -12.68
N ILE A 60 2.45 -26.85 -12.64
CA ILE A 60 3.31 -26.27 -13.69
C ILE A 60 4.72 -26.87 -13.62
N ILE A 61 5.25 -27.11 -12.42
CA ILE A 61 6.54 -27.77 -12.22
C ILE A 61 6.48 -29.23 -12.72
N ASN A 62 5.37 -29.92 -12.50
CA ASN A 62 5.20 -31.32 -12.90
C ASN A 62 5.18 -31.52 -14.43
N VAL A 63 4.90 -30.48 -15.21
CA VAL A 63 4.95 -30.52 -16.68
C VAL A 63 6.35 -30.18 -17.23
N MET A 64 7.23 -29.54 -16.45
CA MET A 64 8.59 -29.18 -16.89
C MET A 64 9.50 -30.41 -17.07
N PRO A 65 10.56 -30.40 -17.88
CA PRO A 65 11.46 -31.55 -18.04
C PRO A 65 12.51 -31.67 -16.90
N LEU A 66 12.06 -31.64 -15.64
CA LEU A 66 12.90 -31.69 -14.42
C LEU A 66 12.61 -32.97 -13.63
N TYR A 67 13.37 -34.05 -13.86
CA TYR A 67 13.02 -35.37 -13.27
C TYR A 67 13.23 -35.45 -11.75
N GLU A 68 14.37 -35.01 -11.23
CA GLU A 68 14.67 -35.07 -9.79
C GLU A 68 14.01 -33.94 -9.00
N GLY A 69 13.99 -32.71 -9.56
CA GLY A 69 13.46 -31.52 -8.88
C GLY A 69 11.95 -31.56 -8.60
N LYS A 70 11.16 -32.23 -9.46
CA LYS A 70 9.70 -32.34 -9.28
C LYS A 70 9.33 -33.04 -7.98
N ARG A 71 10.00 -34.15 -7.67
CA ARG A 71 9.67 -35.01 -6.52
C ARG A 71 9.88 -34.25 -5.22
N TRP A 72 11.05 -33.62 -5.08
CA TRP A 72 11.37 -32.79 -3.93
C TRP A 72 10.45 -31.58 -3.81
N TYR A 73 10.07 -30.96 -4.93
CA TYR A 73 9.10 -29.87 -4.94
C TYR A 73 7.72 -30.31 -4.46
N ASP A 74 7.22 -31.45 -4.95
CA ASP A 74 5.93 -32.01 -4.55
C ASP A 74 5.88 -32.39 -3.07
N PHE A 75 6.96 -32.95 -2.56
CA PHE A 75 7.10 -33.23 -1.14
C PHE A 75 7.11 -31.94 -0.31
N PHE A 76 7.99 -31.01 -0.67
CA PHE A 76 8.19 -29.75 0.04
C PHE A 76 6.90 -28.93 0.10
N ARG A 77 6.18 -28.75 -1.01
CA ARG A 77 4.96 -27.93 -1.05
C ARG A 77 3.83 -28.50 -0.19
N ASN A 78 3.69 -29.83 -0.12
CA ASN A 78 2.67 -30.48 0.70
C ASN A 78 2.98 -30.32 2.19
N ILE A 79 4.22 -30.60 2.61
CA ILE A 79 4.63 -30.40 4.01
C ILE A 79 4.45 -28.95 4.43
N LEU A 80 4.91 -28.02 3.59
CA LEU A 80 4.83 -26.60 3.88
C LEU A 80 3.36 -26.14 4.04
N LEU A 81 2.48 -26.55 3.13
CA LEU A 81 1.07 -26.20 3.21
C LEU A 81 0.40 -26.79 4.46
N PHE A 82 0.56 -28.08 4.74
CA PHE A 82 -0.21 -28.76 5.80
C PHE A 82 0.38 -28.62 7.21
N SER A 83 1.70 -28.38 7.33
CA SER A 83 2.36 -28.12 8.62
C SER A 83 2.35 -26.66 9.03
N ILE A 84 2.41 -25.73 8.06
CA ILE A 84 2.55 -24.30 8.33
C ILE A 84 1.37 -23.52 7.76
N GLY A 85 1.07 -23.70 6.48
CA GLY A 85 0.05 -22.93 5.78
C GLY A 85 -1.35 -23.04 6.40
N THR A 86 -1.91 -24.25 6.49
CA THR A 86 -3.28 -24.47 6.97
C THR A 86 -3.47 -24.12 8.44
N PRO A 87 -2.52 -24.41 9.37
CA PRO A 87 -2.58 -23.87 10.73
C PRO A 87 -2.54 -22.34 10.77
N CYS A 88 -1.68 -21.70 9.97
CA CYS A 88 -1.61 -20.24 9.91
C CYS A 88 -2.93 -19.64 9.41
N LEU A 89 -3.57 -20.22 8.41
CA LEU A 89 -4.88 -19.76 7.96
C LEU A 89 -5.91 -19.80 9.11
N LEU A 90 -5.96 -20.91 9.85
CA LEU A 90 -6.85 -21.03 11.00
C LEU A 90 -6.55 -19.97 12.07
N PHE A 91 -5.28 -19.76 12.43
CA PHE A 91 -4.89 -18.74 13.41
C PHE A 91 -5.23 -17.33 12.95
N ALA A 92 -5.05 -17.03 11.66
CA ALA A 92 -5.43 -15.75 11.09
C ALA A 92 -6.93 -15.49 11.28
N LEU A 93 -7.77 -16.48 10.95
CA LEU A 93 -9.22 -16.40 11.08
C LEU A 93 -9.67 -16.28 12.54
N LEU A 94 -9.10 -17.07 13.47
CA LEU A 94 -9.39 -17.00 14.90
C LEU A 94 -9.01 -15.65 15.50
N THR A 95 -7.82 -15.15 15.15
CA THR A 95 -7.33 -13.83 15.60
C THR A 95 -8.24 -12.72 15.10
N GLN A 96 -8.69 -12.79 13.85
CA GLN A 96 -9.59 -11.80 13.26
C GLN A 96 -11.02 -11.89 13.80
N ALA A 97 -11.46 -13.10 14.20
CA ALA A 97 -12.70 -13.34 14.93
C ALA A 97 -12.63 -12.92 16.41
N LYS A 98 -11.45 -12.54 16.92
CA LYS A 98 -11.19 -12.20 18.33
C LYS A 98 -11.58 -13.31 19.31
N LEU A 99 -11.47 -14.57 18.90
CA LEU A 99 -11.73 -15.71 19.76
C LEU A 99 -10.45 -16.07 20.52
N GLN A 100 -10.55 -16.20 21.84
CA GLN A 100 -9.47 -16.68 22.68
C GLN A 100 -9.67 -18.18 22.91
N LEU A 101 -8.71 -18.99 22.47
CA LEU A 101 -8.67 -20.43 22.71
C LEU A 101 -7.60 -20.76 23.76
N PRO A 102 -7.78 -21.85 24.52
CA PRO A 102 -6.73 -22.33 25.43
C PRO A 102 -5.48 -22.74 24.63
N LYS A 103 -4.29 -22.48 25.19
CA LYS A 103 -2.99 -22.81 24.59
C LYS A 103 -2.89 -24.20 23.93
N PRO A 104 -3.37 -25.31 24.53
CA PRO A 104 -3.30 -26.63 23.89
C PRO A 104 -4.09 -26.70 22.57
N LEU A 105 -5.27 -26.06 22.51
CA LEU A 105 -6.10 -26.06 21.30
C LEU A 105 -5.50 -25.16 20.20
N LEU A 106 -4.71 -24.16 20.59
CA LEU A 106 -3.94 -23.35 19.65
C LEU A 106 -2.77 -24.13 19.06
N ILE A 107 -2.13 -25.03 19.81
CA ILE A 107 -0.96 -25.80 19.32
C ILE A 107 -1.40 -27.02 18.49
N ALA A 108 -2.59 -27.58 18.77
CA ALA A 108 -3.09 -28.80 18.14
C ALA A 108 -3.05 -28.80 16.59
N PRO A 109 -3.46 -27.73 15.86
CA PRO A 109 -3.40 -27.72 14.40
C PRO A 109 -1.98 -27.90 13.85
N VAL A 110 -0.98 -27.28 14.48
CA VAL A 110 0.42 -27.40 14.06
C VAL A 110 0.94 -28.82 14.33
N VAL A 111 0.65 -29.38 15.50
CA VAL A 111 1.05 -30.75 15.85
C VAL A 111 0.42 -31.76 14.90
N LEU A 112 -0.87 -31.61 14.58
CA LEU A 112 -1.55 -32.47 13.61
C LEU A 112 -0.93 -32.37 12.20
N GLY A 113 -0.56 -31.16 11.77
CA GLY A 113 0.09 -30.93 10.47
C GLY A 113 1.47 -31.57 10.37
N ILE A 114 2.28 -31.42 11.42
CA ILE A 114 3.61 -32.05 11.52
C ILE A 114 3.47 -33.57 11.57
N ALA A 115 2.57 -34.10 12.40
CA ALA A 115 2.33 -35.54 12.51
C ALA A 115 1.89 -36.14 11.16
N TRP A 116 0.98 -35.46 10.45
CA TRP A 116 0.59 -35.87 9.10
C TRP A 116 1.74 -35.78 8.11
N SER A 117 2.59 -34.76 8.19
CA SER A 117 3.77 -34.63 7.30
C SER A 117 4.81 -35.73 7.55
N CYS A 118 5.02 -36.14 8.81
CA CYS A 118 5.84 -37.31 9.14
C CYS A 118 5.23 -38.61 8.58
N PHE A 119 3.91 -38.80 8.74
CA PHE A 119 3.21 -39.93 8.14
C PHE A 119 3.34 -39.94 6.61
N PHE A 120 3.13 -38.79 5.97
CA PHE A 120 3.23 -38.60 4.52
C PHE A 120 4.64 -38.89 4.00
N LEU A 121 5.68 -38.51 4.76
CA LEU A 121 7.08 -38.84 4.42
C LEU A 121 7.36 -40.35 4.51
N CYS A 122 6.83 -41.04 5.52
CA CYS A 122 7.07 -42.46 5.73
C CYS A 122 6.12 -43.39 4.93
N ALA A 123 5.08 -42.83 4.30
CA ALA A 123 4.12 -43.56 3.49
C ALA A 123 4.62 -43.69 2.03
N ALA A 124 5.22 -44.85 1.74
CA ALA A 124 5.85 -45.17 0.47
C ALA A 124 5.01 -45.11 -0.84
N PRO A 125 3.65 -45.21 -0.90
CA PRO A 125 3.00 -45.55 -2.18
C PRO A 125 2.87 -44.42 -3.20
N LEU A 126 3.19 -43.17 -2.88
CA LEU A 126 2.90 -42.03 -3.77
C LEU A 126 4.13 -41.34 -4.36
N TYR A 127 5.35 -41.71 -3.93
CA TYR A 127 6.57 -41.14 -4.48
C TYR A 127 7.62 -42.22 -4.73
N PHE A 128 8.05 -42.26 -5.99
CA PHE A 128 9.08 -43.12 -6.59
C PHE A 128 10.45 -43.04 -5.88
N TYR A 129 10.53 -43.45 -4.62
CA TYR A 129 11.81 -43.71 -3.94
C TYR A 129 12.13 -45.19 -4.10
N SER A 130 13.21 -45.47 -4.82
CA SER A 130 13.89 -46.75 -4.64
C SER A 130 14.35 -46.82 -3.16
N PRO A 131 14.16 -47.95 -2.46
CA PRO A 131 14.64 -48.15 -1.08
C PRO A 131 16.11 -47.76 -0.85
N ASP A 132 16.91 -47.78 -1.91
CA ASP A 132 18.34 -47.48 -1.90
C ASP A 132 18.68 -45.98 -1.76
N GLU A 133 17.73 -45.06 -2.00
CA GLU A 133 18.01 -43.61 -2.04
C GLU A 133 17.97 -42.93 -0.67
N LEU A 134 17.22 -43.47 0.31
CA LEU A 134 17.06 -42.90 1.66
C LEU A 134 17.15 -43.98 2.74
N PRO A 135 18.34 -44.55 2.99
CA PRO A 135 18.53 -45.69 3.90
C PRO A 135 18.24 -45.36 5.38
N TRP A 136 18.21 -44.08 5.74
CA TRP A 136 17.91 -43.61 7.10
C TRP A 136 16.40 -43.47 7.39
N LEU A 137 15.53 -43.60 6.38
CA LEU A 137 14.10 -43.39 6.53
C LEU A 137 13.37 -44.72 6.75
N VAL A 138 12.70 -44.85 7.91
CA VAL A 138 11.86 -46.01 8.21
C VAL A 138 10.58 -45.95 7.39
N LYS A 139 10.37 -46.94 6.51
CA LYS A 139 9.15 -47.07 5.70
C LYS A 139 8.04 -47.73 6.50
N LEU A 140 6.82 -47.20 6.38
CA LEU A 140 5.63 -47.87 6.91
C LEU A 140 5.16 -48.94 5.94
N GLU A 141 5.21 -50.20 6.36
CA GLU A 141 4.70 -51.34 5.60
C GLU A 141 3.16 -51.32 5.56
N ASN A 142 2.56 -51.84 4.50
CA ASN A 142 1.10 -51.99 4.31
C ASN A 142 0.27 -50.70 4.19
N ILE A 143 0.89 -49.54 4.00
CA ILE A 143 0.17 -48.31 3.64
C ILE A 143 -0.07 -48.28 2.13
N ASN A 144 -1.28 -47.90 1.69
CA ASN A 144 -1.63 -47.68 0.29
C ASN A 144 -1.99 -46.20 0.02
N ALA A 145 -2.20 -45.81 -1.24
CA ALA A 145 -2.55 -44.43 -1.60
C ALA A 145 -3.87 -43.95 -0.95
N GLN A 146 -4.84 -44.83 -0.77
CA GLN A 146 -6.14 -44.52 -0.16
C GLN A 146 -6.00 -44.09 1.31
N HIS A 147 -5.05 -44.68 2.06
CA HIS A 147 -4.73 -44.23 3.42
C HIS A 147 -4.19 -42.79 3.44
N ILE A 148 -3.40 -42.40 2.44
CA ILE A 148 -2.88 -41.04 2.32
C ILE A 148 -4.04 -40.06 2.08
N TYR A 149 -4.89 -40.32 1.08
CA TYR A 149 -6.07 -39.47 0.81
C TYR A 149 -7.01 -39.37 2.02
N SER A 150 -7.26 -40.49 2.71
CA SER A 150 -8.13 -40.53 3.90
C SER A 150 -7.54 -39.76 5.08
N SER A 151 -6.23 -39.88 5.31
CA SER A 151 -5.53 -39.13 6.36
C SER A 151 -5.50 -37.62 6.06
N GLN A 152 -5.32 -37.24 4.80
CA GLN A 152 -5.29 -35.84 4.36
C GLN A 152 -6.68 -35.21 4.46
N LEU A 153 -7.73 -35.96 4.08
CA LEU A 153 -9.12 -35.58 4.27
C LEU A 153 -9.40 -35.30 5.75
N LEU A 154 -9.03 -36.22 6.64
CA LEU A 154 -9.20 -36.06 8.09
C LEU A 154 -8.47 -34.80 8.59
N LEU A 155 -7.24 -34.57 8.14
CA LEU A 155 -6.46 -33.39 8.52
C LEU A 155 -7.15 -32.09 8.10
N ILE A 156 -7.59 -31.97 6.85
CA ILE A 156 -8.27 -30.77 6.34
C ILE A 156 -9.59 -30.55 7.07
N CYS A 157 -10.32 -31.63 7.36
CA CYS A 157 -11.55 -31.55 8.14
C CYS A 157 -11.32 -30.95 9.52
N LEU A 158 -10.30 -31.44 10.24
CA LEU A 158 -9.98 -31.00 11.60
C LEU A 158 -9.34 -29.59 11.64
N GLN A 159 -8.48 -29.25 10.68
CA GLN A 159 -7.74 -27.99 10.69
C GLN A 159 -8.52 -26.82 10.07
N LEU A 160 -9.40 -27.06 9.09
CA LEU A 160 -10.04 -25.97 8.35
C LEU A 160 -11.56 -26.11 8.28
N LEU A 161 -12.10 -27.24 7.81
CA LEU A 161 -13.53 -27.36 7.54
C LEU A 161 -14.37 -27.17 8.79
N LEU A 162 -14.13 -27.98 9.83
CA LEU A 162 -14.88 -27.94 11.08
C LEU A 162 -14.70 -26.59 11.79
N PRO A 163 -13.47 -26.06 11.97
CA PRO A 163 -13.30 -24.73 12.56
C PRO A 163 -13.98 -23.60 11.77
N CYS A 164 -13.97 -23.62 10.43
CA CYS A 164 -14.66 -22.61 9.62
C CYS A 164 -16.18 -22.66 9.82
N ILE A 165 -16.78 -23.85 9.90
CA ILE A 165 -18.21 -24.02 10.19
C ILE A 165 -18.53 -23.46 11.58
N LEU A 166 -17.73 -23.83 12.59
CA LEU A 166 -17.91 -23.33 13.96
C LEU A 166 -17.78 -21.81 14.05
N LEU A 167 -16.83 -21.22 13.31
CA LEU A 167 -16.66 -19.77 13.23
C LEU A 167 -17.90 -19.07 12.68
N LEU A 168 -18.57 -19.62 11.67
CA LEU A 168 -19.77 -19.03 11.09
C LEU A 168 -20.98 -19.05 12.03
N HIS A 169 -21.00 -19.93 13.03
CA HIS A 169 -22.02 -19.91 14.08
C HIS A 169 -21.79 -18.81 15.12
N THR A 170 -20.64 -18.13 15.09
CA THR A 170 -20.36 -16.98 15.95
C THR A 170 -20.77 -15.67 15.29
N SER A 171 -21.03 -14.62 16.08
CA SER A 171 -21.38 -13.28 15.59
C SER A 171 -20.17 -12.57 14.97
N LEU A 172 -19.81 -12.94 13.73
CA LEU A 172 -18.67 -12.37 13.02
C LEU A 172 -19.03 -11.03 12.36
N LYS A 173 -18.06 -10.11 12.32
CA LYS A 173 -18.17 -8.92 11.49
C LYS A 173 -18.18 -9.33 10.01
N ALA A 174 -18.96 -8.62 9.19
CA ALA A 174 -19.17 -8.98 7.78
C ALA A 174 -17.87 -9.19 6.98
N TYR A 175 -16.84 -8.38 7.20
CA TYR A 175 -15.55 -8.54 6.51
C TYR A 175 -14.81 -9.80 6.94
N VAL A 176 -14.93 -10.24 8.20
CA VAL A 176 -14.32 -11.49 8.71
C VAL A 176 -15.05 -12.69 8.13
N ALA A 177 -16.38 -12.64 8.11
CA ALA A 177 -17.21 -13.69 7.53
C ALA A 177 -16.83 -13.99 6.07
N THR A 178 -16.54 -12.96 5.25
CA THR A 178 -16.10 -13.18 3.86
C THR A 178 -14.78 -13.96 3.76
N HIS A 179 -13.83 -13.73 4.65
CA HIS A 179 -12.57 -14.50 4.68
C HIS A 179 -12.82 -15.95 5.11
N VAL A 180 -13.70 -16.15 6.10
CA VAL A 180 -14.13 -17.48 6.55
C VAL A 180 -14.86 -18.24 5.42
N TYR A 181 -15.75 -17.58 4.65
CA TYR A 181 -16.39 -18.19 3.49
C TYR A 181 -15.38 -18.64 2.45
N GLY A 182 -14.36 -17.83 2.14
CA GLY A 182 -13.31 -18.25 1.20
C GLY A 182 -12.49 -19.45 1.71
N ALA A 183 -12.18 -19.50 3.01
CA ALA A 183 -11.50 -20.64 3.62
C ALA A 183 -12.39 -21.90 3.66
N LEU A 184 -13.68 -21.72 3.95
CA LEU A 184 -14.67 -22.79 3.93
C LEU A 184 -14.80 -23.38 2.51
N THR A 185 -14.98 -22.54 1.50
CA THR A 185 -15.01 -22.96 0.09
C THR A 185 -13.77 -23.75 -0.28
N LEU A 186 -12.58 -23.26 0.09
CA LEU A 186 -11.34 -23.98 -0.15
C LEU A 186 -11.36 -25.37 0.52
N SER A 187 -11.67 -25.43 1.82
CA SER A 187 -11.67 -26.68 2.59
C SER A 187 -12.69 -27.71 2.07
N VAL A 188 -13.89 -27.28 1.69
CA VAL A 188 -14.93 -28.16 1.12
C VAL A 188 -14.44 -28.81 -0.16
N PHE A 189 -13.88 -28.02 -1.08
CA PHE A 189 -13.38 -28.56 -2.35
C PHE A 189 -12.13 -29.43 -2.17
N MET A 190 -11.24 -29.12 -1.21
CA MET A 190 -10.15 -30.01 -0.87
C MET A 190 -10.66 -31.34 -0.30
N CYS A 191 -11.70 -31.32 0.56
CA CYS A 191 -12.30 -32.54 1.09
C CYS A 191 -12.93 -33.39 -0.02
N ILE A 192 -13.73 -32.78 -0.92
CA ILE A 192 -14.33 -33.47 -2.06
C ILE A 192 -13.22 -34.04 -2.97
N GLY A 193 -12.18 -33.26 -3.26
CA GLY A 193 -11.04 -33.69 -4.07
C GLY A 193 -10.33 -34.91 -3.49
N ASN A 194 -10.12 -34.97 -2.17
CA ASN A 194 -9.54 -36.17 -1.53
C ASN A 194 -10.50 -37.36 -1.57
N ALA A 195 -11.77 -37.14 -1.27
CA ALA A 195 -12.76 -38.22 -1.21
C ALA A 195 -12.94 -38.96 -2.54
N PHE A 196 -12.77 -38.25 -3.66
CA PHE A 196 -12.84 -38.81 -5.02
C PHE A 196 -11.48 -38.98 -5.70
N GLU A 197 -10.37 -38.70 -5.02
CA GLU A 197 -9.00 -38.75 -5.59
C GLU A 197 -8.80 -37.85 -6.82
N LEU A 198 -9.54 -36.73 -6.89
CA LEU A 198 -9.56 -35.78 -8.00
C LEU A 198 -8.90 -34.45 -7.64
N TRP A 199 -7.60 -34.35 -7.92
CA TRP A 199 -6.80 -33.14 -7.67
C TRP A 199 -7.31 -31.88 -8.41
N VAL A 200 -8.00 -32.03 -9.54
CA VAL A 200 -8.56 -30.87 -10.27
C VAL A 200 -9.58 -30.10 -9.42
N ILE A 201 -10.31 -30.79 -8.54
CA ILE A 201 -11.30 -30.19 -7.65
C ILE A 201 -10.64 -29.22 -6.66
N TYR A 202 -9.40 -29.49 -6.22
CA TYR A 202 -8.64 -28.57 -5.38
C TYR A 202 -8.44 -27.22 -6.07
N TYR A 203 -8.08 -27.24 -7.36
CA TYR A 203 -7.77 -26.02 -8.11
C TYR A 203 -9.01 -25.19 -8.42
N VAL A 204 -10.16 -25.86 -8.64
CA VAL A 204 -11.45 -25.18 -8.74
C VAL A 204 -11.78 -24.48 -7.42
N GLY A 205 -11.65 -25.18 -6.28
CA GLY A 205 -11.87 -24.61 -4.95
C GLY A 205 -10.94 -23.44 -4.64
N ALA A 206 -9.66 -23.56 -4.98
CA ALA A 206 -8.67 -22.50 -4.83
C ALA A 206 -9.05 -21.26 -5.65
N SER A 207 -9.51 -21.44 -6.89
CA SER A 207 -9.93 -20.35 -7.77
C SER A 207 -11.16 -19.62 -7.21
N LEU A 208 -12.16 -20.37 -6.74
CA LEU A 208 -13.36 -19.78 -6.11
C LEU A 208 -13.01 -19.03 -4.82
N SER A 209 -12.14 -19.61 -3.99
CA SER A 209 -11.62 -18.96 -2.78
C SER A 209 -10.89 -17.65 -3.10
N ALA A 210 -10.04 -17.66 -4.14
CA ALA A 210 -9.32 -16.48 -4.61
C ALA A 210 -10.26 -15.35 -5.06
N LEU A 211 -11.36 -15.69 -5.75
CA LEU A 211 -12.39 -14.72 -6.16
C LEU A 211 -13.12 -14.12 -4.95
N ILE A 212 -13.50 -14.95 -3.97
CA ILE A 212 -14.16 -14.48 -2.74
C ILE A 212 -13.24 -13.52 -1.98
N TRP A 213 -11.96 -13.85 -1.85
CA TRP A 213 -11.00 -13.00 -1.15
C TRP A 213 -10.70 -11.73 -1.94
N SER A 214 -10.60 -11.79 -3.26
CA SER A 214 -10.47 -10.59 -4.12
C SER A 214 -11.67 -9.65 -3.97
N TRP A 215 -12.88 -10.20 -3.86
CA TRP A 215 -14.08 -9.42 -3.58
C TRP A 215 -14.03 -8.77 -2.20
N ALA A 216 -13.54 -9.49 -1.17
CA ALA A 216 -13.34 -8.94 0.16
C ALA A 216 -12.39 -7.73 0.13
N VAL A 217 -11.27 -7.86 -0.58
CA VAL A 217 -10.29 -6.79 -0.82
C VAL A 217 -10.94 -5.59 -1.50
N TYR A 218 -11.67 -5.81 -2.60
CA TYR A 218 -12.34 -4.74 -3.34
C TYR A 218 -13.32 -3.95 -2.47
N LYS A 219 -14.18 -4.66 -1.71
CA LYS A 219 -15.15 -4.04 -0.80
C LYS A 219 -14.46 -3.21 0.28
N ASP A 220 -13.32 -3.69 0.76
CA ASP A 220 -12.57 -3.01 1.80
C ASP A 220 -11.89 -1.71 1.33
N ILE A 221 -11.34 -1.72 0.11
CA ILE A 221 -10.80 -0.53 -0.56
C ILE A 221 -11.90 0.53 -0.72
N GLN A 222 -13.08 0.13 -1.20
CA GLN A 222 -14.21 1.05 -1.36
C GLN A 222 -14.65 1.67 -0.03
N PHE A 223 -14.72 0.86 1.03
CA PHE A 223 -15.08 1.34 2.37
C PHE A 223 -14.04 2.34 2.92
N THR A 224 -12.75 2.03 2.76
CA THR A 224 -11.65 2.89 3.24
C THR A 224 -11.65 4.24 2.52
N ASN A 225 -11.80 4.23 1.19
CA ASN A 225 -11.90 5.46 0.40
C ASN A 225 -13.11 6.31 0.80
N SER A 226 -14.25 5.67 1.09
CA SER A 226 -15.44 6.36 1.61
C SER A 226 -15.20 7.00 2.97
N LYS A 227 -14.55 6.28 3.90
CA LYS A 227 -14.27 6.79 5.25
C LYS A 227 -13.25 7.93 5.27
N ILE A 228 -12.20 7.83 4.44
CA ILE A 228 -11.23 8.91 4.27
C ILE A 228 -11.94 10.15 3.72
N LYS A 229 -12.78 9.98 2.69
CA LYS A 229 -13.59 11.07 2.14
C LYS A 229 -14.49 11.72 3.20
N GLN A 230 -15.18 10.92 4.02
CA GLN A 230 -16.00 11.41 5.12
C GLN A 230 -15.20 12.12 6.23
N HIS A 231 -13.99 11.65 6.55
CA HIS A 231 -13.13 12.29 7.55
C HIS A 231 -12.58 13.64 7.04
N THR A 232 -12.18 13.71 5.77
CA THR A 232 -11.83 14.98 5.13
C THR A 232 -13.03 15.94 5.08
N GLU A 233 -14.24 15.45 4.79
CA GLU A 233 -15.47 16.23 4.86
C GLU A 233 -15.77 16.71 6.29
N HIS A 234 -15.49 15.89 7.30
CA HIS A 234 -15.66 16.19 8.73
C HIS A 234 -14.72 17.29 9.24
N GLN A 235 -13.44 17.25 8.88
CA GLN A 235 -12.50 18.33 9.25
C GLN A 235 -12.91 19.68 8.65
N ASN A 236 -13.46 19.68 7.44
CA ASN A 236 -13.98 20.90 6.80
C ASN A 236 -15.23 21.42 7.52
N ALA A 237 -16.12 20.53 7.96
CA ALA A 237 -17.32 20.90 8.70
C ALA A 237 -16.97 21.48 10.08
N LEU A 238 -15.95 20.94 10.76
CA LEU A 238 -15.49 21.42 12.06
C LEU A 238 -14.85 22.82 11.96
N ALA A 239 -14.02 23.04 10.94
CA ALA A 239 -13.45 24.35 10.63
C ALA A 239 -14.51 25.41 10.27
N ILE A 240 -15.60 25.00 9.63
CA ILE A 240 -16.76 25.88 9.35
C ILE A 240 -17.56 26.15 10.64
N ALA A 241 -17.74 25.14 11.50
CA ALA A 241 -18.50 25.25 12.75
C ALA A 241 -17.83 26.17 13.78
N GLN A 242 -16.50 26.18 13.86
CA GLN A 242 -15.75 27.01 14.81
C GLN A 242 -15.75 28.51 14.48
N PHE A 243 -16.07 28.91 13.23
CA PHE A 243 -15.91 30.31 12.78
C PHE A 243 -17.18 30.99 12.26
N THR A 244 -18.33 30.31 12.17
CA THR A 244 -19.55 30.90 11.57
C THR A 244 -20.73 31.14 12.51
N ALA A 245 -20.61 30.85 13.80
CA ALA A 245 -21.72 31.07 14.74
C ALA A 245 -21.76 32.50 15.29
N ALA A 246 -22.10 33.48 14.44
CA ALA A 246 -22.71 34.74 14.90
C ALA A 246 -24.23 34.59 15.14
N THR A 247 -24.82 33.45 14.78
CA THR A 247 -26.24 33.13 15.00
C THR A 247 -26.43 31.64 15.31
N ASN A 248 -27.50 31.34 16.04
CA ASN A 248 -27.92 30.00 16.43
C ASN A 248 -28.25 29.15 15.19
N ARG A 249 -27.31 28.32 14.73
CA ARG A 249 -27.57 27.27 13.73
C ARG A 249 -27.53 25.91 14.42
N HIS A 250 -28.44 25.02 14.04
CA HIS A 250 -28.44 23.66 14.56
C HIS A 250 -27.27 22.85 13.99
N PHE A 251 -26.64 22.02 14.83
CA PHE A 251 -25.47 21.21 14.46
C PHE A 251 -25.66 20.40 13.18
N SER A 252 -26.88 19.88 12.92
CA SER A 252 -27.24 19.13 11.72
C SER A 252 -27.18 19.94 10.43
N GLN A 253 -27.40 21.26 10.48
CA GLN A 253 -27.38 22.13 9.29
C GLN A 253 -25.96 22.43 8.79
N PHE A 254 -24.93 22.08 9.57
CA PHE A 254 -23.53 22.13 9.15
C PHE A 254 -23.09 20.86 8.39
N TYR A 255 -23.96 19.86 8.29
CA TYR A 255 -23.73 18.63 7.53
C TYR A 255 -24.58 18.66 6.26
N PRO A 256 -24.06 19.15 5.12
CA PRO A 256 -24.82 19.12 3.89
C PRO A 256 -24.99 17.67 3.42
N ASP A 257 -26.22 17.26 3.10
CA ASP A 257 -26.54 15.93 2.55
C ASP A 257 -25.81 15.63 1.22
N LYS A 258 -25.29 16.67 0.55
CA LYS A 258 -24.51 16.59 -0.69
C LYS A 258 -23.31 17.54 -0.67
N LEU A 259 -22.14 17.00 -0.99
CA LEU A 259 -20.89 17.75 -1.12
C LEU A 259 -20.98 18.81 -2.25
N ASN A 260 -20.56 20.05 -1.96
CA ASN A 260 -20.45 21.09 -2.99
C ASN A 260 -19.23 20.82 -3.88
N LYS A 261 -19.48 20.28 -5.07
CA LYS A 261 -18.42 19.93 -6.05
C LYS A 261 -17.70 21.15 -6.65
N ALA A 262 -18.25 22.36 -6.52
CA ALA A 262 -17.64 23.58 -7.04
C ALA A 262 -16.54 24.14 -6.13
N TYR A 263 -16.51 23.76 -4.85
CA TYR A 263 -15.48 24.20 -3.92
C TYR A 263 -14.12 23.53 -4.26
N PRO A 264 -12.99 24.26 -4.23
CA PRO A 264 -11.66 23.73 -4.58
C PRO A 264 -11.06 22.81 -3.49
N LEU A 265 -11.74 21.71 -3.20
CA LEU A 265 -11.37 20.74 -2.16
C LEU A 265 -9.99 20.12 -2.44
N LYS A 266 -9.71 19.83 -3.72
CA LYS A 266 -8.47 19.17 -4.14
C LYS A 266 -7.25 20.06 -3.85
N GLU A 267 -7.33 21.34 -4.18
CA GLU A 267 -6.24 22.31 -4.02
C GLU A 267 -6.03 22.65 -2.55
N ARG A 268 -7.13 22.77 -1.78
CA ARG A 268 -7.03 22.97 -0.32
C ARG A 268 -6.36 21.79 0.36
N VAL A 269 -6.76 20.55 0.06
CA VAL A 269 -6.13 19.35 0.63
C VAL A 269 -4.65 19.28 0.23
N ALA A 270 -4.32 19.53 -1.04
CA ALA A 270 -2.93 19.54 -1.50
C ALA A 270 -2.07 20.56 -0.72
N LEU A 271 -2.58 21.76 -0.43
CA LEU A 271 -1.88 22.76 0.40
C LEU A 271 -1.66 22.24 1.84
N LEU A 272 -2.71 21.70 2.48
CA LEU A 272 -2.65 21.21 3.86
C LEU A 272 -1.77 19.97 4.04
N GLU A 273 -1.61 19.15 3.00
CA GLU A 273 -0.69 18.00 3.01
C GLU A 273 0.78 18.43 3.04
N ILE A 274 1.09 19.53 2.35
CA ILE A 274 2.49 19.96 2.16
C ILE A 274 2.95 21.02 3.16
N ILE A 275 2.04 21.72 3.83
CA ILE A 275 2.35 22.91 4.64
C ILE A 275 3.41 22.68 5.73
N CYS A 276 3.50 21.45 6.27
CA CYS A 276 4.47 21.09 7.30
C CYS A 276 5.77 20.48 6.77
N THR A 277 5.83 20.11 5.49
CA THR A 277 6.88 19.21 4.96
C THR A 277 7.57 19.74 3.71
N ALA A 278 6.92 20.63 2.97
CA ALA A 278 7.46 21.23 1.75
C ALA A 278 8.20 22.54 2.03
N ASN A 279 9.03 22.95 1.06
CA ASN A 279 9.70 24.23 1.13
C ASN A 279 8.70 25.41 1.00
N PRO A 280 9.03 26.60 1.54
CA PRO A 280 8.16 27.76 1.51
C PRO A 280 7.66 28.15 0.11
N HIS A 281 8.48 27.94 -0.92
CA HIS A 281 8.15 28.30 -2.30
C HIS A 281 7.05 27.40 -2.89
N LEU A 282 7.13 26.07 -2.65
CA LEU A 282 6.11 25.13 -3.09
C LEU A 282 4.78 25.35 -2.35
N THR A 283 4.84 25.63 -1.05
CA THR A 283 3.65 25.98 -0.25
C THR A 283 3.00 27.26 -0.78
N ALA A 284 3.77 28.30 -1.09
CA ALA A 284 3.27 29.53 -1.72
C ALA A 284 2.63 29.25 -3.10
N THR A 285 3.27 28.43 -3.93
CA THR A 285 2.75 28.06 -5.26
C THR A 285 1.40 27.33 -5.14
N LYS A 286 1.25 26.41 -4.18
CA LYS A 286 -0.02 25.72 -3.92
C LYS A 286 -1.09 26.62 -3.34
N LEU A 287 -0.71 27.63 -2.55
CA LEU A 287 -1.64 28.66 -2.13
C LEU A 287 -2.14 29.42 -3.35
N ASP A 288 -1.28 29.88 -4.25
CA ASP A 288 -1.69 30.61 -5.45
C ASP A 288 -2.68 29.81 -6.32
N GLU A 289 -2.41 28.52 -6.53
CA GLU A 289 -3.34 27.60 -7.23
C GLU A 289 -4.71 27.55 -6.55
N LEU A 290 -4.74 27.51 -5.21
CA LEU A 290 -5.98 27.51 -4.43
C LEU A 290 -6.70 28.86 -4.51
N LEU A 291 -5.99 29.99 -4.36
CA LEU A 291 -6.59 31.34 -4.39
C LEU A 291 -7.28 31.61 -5.72
N VAL A 292 -6.69 31.19 -6.84
CA VAL A 292 -7.31 31.33 -8.17
C VAL A 292 -8.67 30.63 -8.23
N LYS A 293 -8.74 29.38 -7.77
CA LYS A 293 -10.00 28.61 -7.80
C LYS A 293 -11.00 29.10 -6.77
N LEU A 294 -10.52 29.56 -5.62
CA LEU A 294 -11.36 30.07 -4.55
C LEU A 294 -12.01 31.40 -4.96
N LYS A 295 -11.29 32.29 -5.66
CA LYS A 295 -11.85 33.51 -6.26
C LYS A 295 -12.95 33.18 -7.28
N SER A 296 -12.72 32.18 -8.14
CA SER A 296 -13.74 31.69 -9.08
C SER A 296 -14.97 31.13 -8.37
N TYR A 297 -14.79 30.37 -7.28
CA TYR A 297 -15.87 29.81 -6.48
C TYR A 297 -16.69 30.90 -5.76
N CYS A 298 -16.01 31.92 -5.23
CA CYS A 298 -16.66 33.02 -4.52
C CYS A 298 -17.34 34.03 -5.46
N HIS A 299 -17.20 33.89 -6.78
CA HIS A 299 -17.73 34.84 -7.77
C HIS A 299 -17.33 36.30 -7.46
N ASN A 300 -16.11 36.50 -6.97
CA ASN A 300 -15.59 37.81 -6.49
C ASN A 300 -16.40 38.46 -5.35
N SER A 301 -17.23 37.70 -4.62
CA SER A 301 -17.88 38.17 -3.39
C SER A 301 -16.86 38.28 -2.27
N LEU A 302 -16.60 39.51 -1.82
CA LEU A 302 -15.66 39.81 -0.73
C LEU A 302 -16.02 39.05 0.56
N SER A 303 -17.29 39.11 0.98
CA SER A 303 -17.75 38.46 2.22
C SER A 303 -17.64 36.93 2.16
N CYS A 304 -17.92 36.34 0.99
CA CYS A 304 -17.72 34.91 0.80
C CYS A 304 -16.21 34.56 0.89
N TYR A 305 -15.36 35.36 0.24
CA TYR A 305 -13.92 35.14 0.22
C TYR A 305 -13.28 35.31 1.61
N GLN A 306 -13.71 36.29 2.41
CA GLN A 306 -13.29 36.48 3.81
C GLN A 306 -13.58 35.23 4.65
N ILE A 307 -14.81 34.70 4.58
CA ILE A 307 -15.19 33.50 5.33
C ILE A 307 -14.33 32.31 4.93
N ARG A 308 -14.09 32.11 3.63
CA ARG A 308 -13.27 30.99 3.14
C ARG A 308 -11.78 31.17 3.47
N ALA A 309 -11.26 32.40 3.45
CA ALA A 309 -9.90 32.70 3.85
C ALA A 309 -9.66 32.40 5.34
N LYS A 310 -10.63 32.75 6.20
CA LYS A 310 -10.59 32.40 7.64
C LYS A 310 -10.60 30.89 7.85
N GLU A 311 -11.47 30.17 7.14
CA GLU A 311 -11.53 28.70 7.17
C GLU A 311 -10.17 28.07 6.84
N ILE A 312 -9.53 28.50 5.75
CA ILE A 312 -8.23 27.97 5.31
C ILE A 312 -7.13 28.35 6.30
N THR A 313 -7.12 29.61 6.77
CA THR A 313 -6.16 30.10 7.79
C THR A 313 -6.20 29.22 9.02
N PHE A 314 -7.38 28.97 9.57
CA PHE A 314 -7.53 28.11 10.74
C PHE A 314 -6.97 26.70 10.50
N MET A 315 -7.32 26.06 9.39
CA MET A 315 -6.82 24.71 9.08
C MET A 315 -5.30 24.66 8.94
N MET A 316 -4.69 25.71 8.37
CA MET A 316 -3.22 25.81 8.26
C MET A 316 -2.56 25.93 9.64
N PHE A 317 -3.11 26.77 10.52
CA PHE A 317 -2.61 26.91 11.89
C PHE A 317 -2.81 25.65 12.72
N ASP A 318 -4.00 25.03 12.68
CA ASP A 318 -4.29 23.77 13.39
C ASP A 318 -3.28 22.68 13.05
N ARG A 319 -2.92 22.58 11.77
CA ARG A 319 -1.93 21.61 11.28
C ARG A 319 -0.54 21.81 11.86
N VAL A 320 -0.12 23.06 12.03
CA VAL A 320 1.23 23.43 12.51
C VAL A 320 1.30 23.48 14.04
N ILE A 321 0.27 23.99 14.72
CA ILE A 321 0.18 24.08 16.18
C ILE A 321 0.39 22.71 16.83
N PHE A 322 -0.19 21.65 16.26
CA PHE A 322 -0.02 20.28 16.75
C PHE A 322 1.44 19.82 16.74
N GLN A 323 2.25 20.35 15.81
CA GLN A 323 3.67 19.99 15.68
C GLN A 323 4.58 20.85 16.57
N CYS A 324 4.20 22.11 16.86
CA CYS A 324 5.08 23.07 17.54
C CYS A 324 5.16 22.95 19.06
N GLY A 325 4.20 22.30 19.73
CA GLY A 325 4.19 22.12 21.19
C GLY A 325 3.95 23.41 22.00
N ASN A 326 4.64 24.52 21.69
CA ASN A 326 4.36 25.86 22.20
C ASN A 326 3.37 26.58 21.29
N SER A 327 2.08 26.40 21.59
CA SER A 327 0.97 26.89 20.76
C SER A 327 0.62 28.37 20.99
N LYS A 328 1.03 28.98 22.11
CA LYS A 328 0.51 30.30 22.51
C LYS A 328 0.80 31.40 21.50
N VAL A 329 2.05 31.51 21.05
CA VAL A 329 2.46 32.51 20.04
C VAL A 329 1.70 32.32 18.72
N LEU A 330 1.50 31.06 18.30
CA LEU A 330 0.76 30.75 17.09
C LEU A 330 -0.74 31.02 17.24
N LEU A 331 -1.31 30.85 18.43
CA LEU A 331 -2.69 31.21 18.73
C LEU A 331 -2.89 32.73 18.70
N ASP A 332 -1.96 33.49 19.26
CA ASP A 332 -1.99 34.96 19.22
C ASP A 332 -1.87 35.47 17.75
N GLU A 333 -0.99 34.86 16.94
CA GLU A 333 -0.89 35.18 15.51
C GLU A 333 -2.14 34.79 14.71
N LEU A 334 -2.75 33.64 15.01
CA LEU A 334 -4.01 33.22 14.40
C LEU A 334 -5.12 34.25 14.66
N GLU A 335 -5.23 34.76 15.89
CA GLU A 335 -6.21 35.78 16.26
C GLU A 335 -5.94 37.10 15.52
N ASN A 336 -4.69 37.57 15.49
CA ASN A 336 -4.29 38.78 14.76
C ASN A 336 -4.61 38.71 13.27
N ILE A 337 -4.31 37.58 12.63
CA ILE A 337 -4.61 37.38 11.21
C ILE A 337 -6.12 37.26 10.99
N GLY A 338 -6.84 36.61 11.90
CA GLY A 338 -8.30 36.55 11.88
C GLY A 338 -8.94 37.94 11.82
N ASN A 339 -8.50 38.84 12.70
CA ASN A 339 -8.97 40.24 12.73
C ASN A 339 -8.63 40.98 11.42
N ARG A 340 -7.40 40.81 10.90
CA ARG A 340 -6.99 41.40 9.62
C ARG A 340 -7.83 40.92 8.43
N LEU A 341 -8.30 39.67 8.45
CA LEU A 341 -9.19 39.13 7.42
C LEU A 341 -10.61 39.70 7.53
N ASP A 342 -11.09 39.94 8.75
CA ASP A 342 -12.38 40.60 8.99
C ASP A 342 -12.38 42.06 8.52
N ASP A 343 -11.29 42.79 8.78
CA ASP A 343 -11.12 44.20 8.41
C ASP A 343 -10.73 44.40 6.93
N ALA A 344 -10.49 43.33 6.18
CA ALA A 344 -10.01 43.40 4.80
C ALA A 344 -11.08 43.93 3.84
N ASN A 345 -10.87 45.14 3.31
CA ASN A 345 -11.81 45.79 2.38
C ASN A 345 -11.62 45.38 0.91
N THR A 346 -10.57 44.62 0.58
CA THR A 346 -10.32 44.17 -0.79
C THR A 346 -9.81 42.72 -0.83
N ILE A 347 -10.04 42.05 -1.96
CA ILE A 347 -9.51 40.70 -2.22
C ILE A 347 -7.97 40.69 -2.14
N VAL A 348 -7.31 41.76 -2.57
CA VAL A 348 -5.85 41.88 -2.53
C VAL A 348 -5.33 41.87 -1.09
N ASN A 349 -6.05 42.52 -0.15
CA ASN A 349 -5.69 42.47 1.27
C ASN A 349 -5.82 41.07 1.85
N ILE A 350 -6.83 40.30 1.41
CA ILE A 350 -7.06 38.92 1.83
C ILE A 350 -5.96 38.00 1.29
N ASP A 351 -5.61 38.13 0.00
CA ASP A 351 -4.51 37.38 -0.62
C ASP A 351 -3.19 37.66 0.13
N ALA A 352 -2.89 38.93 0.42
CA ALA A 352 -1.71 39.32 1.17
C ALA A 352 -1.70 38.75 2.61
N ALA A 353 -2.85 38.71 3.28
CA ALA A 353 -2.96 38.09 4.60
C ALA A 353 -2.69 36.58 4.56
N LEU A 354 -3.20 35.87 3.56
CA LEU A 354 -2.97 34.42 3.40
C LEU A 354 -1.51 34.09 3.08
N HIS A 355 -0.82 34.90 2.27
CA HIS A 355 0.63 34.74 2.07
C HIS A 355 1.42 35.03 3.34
N HIS A 356 0.97 35.99 4.15
CA HIS A 356 1.57 36.26 5.44
C HIS A 356 1.44 35.06 6.40
N VAL A 357 0.29 34.37 6.40
CA VAL A 357 0.11 33.11 7.17
C VAL A 357 1.21 32.11 6.83
N ILE A 358 1.45 31.85 5.54
CA ILE A 358 2.51 30.91 5.12
C ILE A 358 3.87 31.34 5.67
N THR A 359 4.16 32.63 5.64
CA THR A 359 5.44 33.17 6.13
C THR A 359 5.59 32.92 7.64
N VAL A 360 4.55 33.22 8.42
CA VAL A 360 4.53 33.00 9.88
C VAL A 360 4.68 31.51 10.21
N LEU A 361 3.93 30.64 9.52
CA LEU A 361 3.96 29.20 9.78
C LEU A 361 5.30 28.57 9.40
N ASN A 362 5.90 28.97 8.28
CA ASN A 362 7.23 28.49 7.89
C ASN A 362 8.28 28.93 8.90
N TYR A 363 8.22 30.18 9.36
CA TYR A 363 9.13 30.66 10.41
C TYR A 363 9.02 29.84 11.70
N ALA A 364 7.80 29.49 12.11
CA ALA A 364 7.58 28.64 13.28
C ALA A 364 8.11 27.22 13.07
N LEU A 365 7.92 26.63 11.88
CA LEU A 365 8.46 25.32 11.51
C LEU A 365 10.00 25.33 11.47
N ASP A 366 10.62 26.40 10.96
CA ASP A 366 12.08 26.57 10.96
C ASP A 366 12.64 26.68 12.39
N GLN A 367 11.89 27.30 13.32
CA GLN A 367 12.23 27.33 14.74
C GLN A 367 12.11 25.97 15.45
N LEU A 368 11.29 25.05 14.93
CA LEU A 368 11.26 23.66 15.41
C LEU A 368 12.41 22.84 14.84
N ASN A 369 12.68 23.03 13.54
CA ASN A 369 13.72 22.30 12.79
C ASN A 369 15.15 22.75 13.16
N SER A 370 15.29 23.81 13.94
CA SER A 370 16.59 24.27 14.47
C SER A 370 17.16 23.41 15.59
N ASN A 371 16.52 22.29 15.93
CA ASN A 371 17.13 21.26 16.78
C ASN A 371 17.99 20.30 15.94
N THR A 372 19.24 20.74 15.74
CA THR A 372 20.51 20.03 15.48
C THR A 372 21.26 20.54 14.24
N PRO A 373 22.58 20.82 14.34
CA PRO A 373 23.43 21.18 13.19
C PRO A 373 23.33 20.19 12.02
N ASP A 374 23.08 18.93 12.34
CA ASP A 374 22.90 17.84 11.38
C ASP A 374 21.66 18.02 10.49
N GLN A 375 20.54 18.49 11.06
CA GLN A 375 19.32 18.78 10.29
C GLN A 375 19.53 19.95 9.33
N GLN A 376 20.16 21.03 9.80
CA GLN A 376 20.50 22.20 8.96
C GLN A 376 21.44 21.82 7.81
N LEU A 377 22.39 20.92 8.07
CA LEU A 377 23.29 20.40 7.02
C LEU A 377 22.49 19.67 5.94
N VAL A 378 21.52 18.82 6.32
CA VAL A 378 20.68 18.09 5.37
C VAL A 378 19.82 19.03 4.54
N ASP A 379 19.23 20.05 5.16
CA ASP A 379 18.37 20.99 4.44
C ASP A 379 19.16 21.85 3.46
N LYS A 380 20.40 22.26 3.82
CA LYS A 380 21.34 22.89 2.87
C LYS A 380 21.68 21.98 1.69
N VAL A 381 21.91 20.69 1.93
CA VAL A 381 22.18 19.71 0.85
C VAL A 381 20.97 19.58 -0.08
N LYS A 382 19.75 19.45 0.48
CA LYS A 382 18.52 19.36 -0.33
C LYS A 382 18.30 20.63 -1.15
N ALA A 383 18.47 21.81 -0.54
CA ALA A 383 18.31 23.09 -1.21
C ALA A 383 19.26 23.24 -2.40
N TYR A 384 20.55 22.93 -2.20
CA TYR A 384 21.55 22.98 -3.27
C TYR A 384 21.19 22.04 -4.43
N ILE A 385 20.75 20.82 -4.13
CA ILE A 385 20.31 19.86 -5.15
C ILE A 385 19.10 20.39 -5.93
N LEU A 386 18.09 20.94 -5.25
CA LEU A 386 16.90 21.48 -5.91
C LEU A 386 17.20 22.69 -6.80
N GLU A 387 18.20 23.49 -6.45
CA GLU A 387 18.64 24.64 -7.25
C GLU A 387 19.50 24.20 -8.45
N GLN A 388 20.37 23.20 -8.27
CA GLN A 388 21.41 22.85 -9.24
C GLN A 388 21.21 21.52 -9.97
N TYR A 389 20.11 20.79 -9.76
CA TYR A 389 19.92 19.45 -10.36
C TYR A 389 20.05 19.41 -11.89
N ARG A 390 19.80 20.53 -12.58
CA ARG A 390 19.88 20.64 -14.05
C ARG A 390 21.31 20.62 -14.58
N HIS A 391 22.30 20.90 -13.73
CA HIS A 391 23.71 20.92 -14.07
C HIS A 391 24.39 19.59 -13.71
N ASP A 392 25.57 19.35 -14.25
CA ASP A 392 26.42 18.23 -13.87
C ASP A 392 27.06 18.52 -12.51
N ILE A 393 26.38 18.09 -11.44
CA ILE A 393 26.83 18.29 -10.06
C ILE A 393 27.42 17.02 -9.47
N SER A 394 28.61 17.14 -8.90
CA SER A 394 29.27 16.08 -8.15
C SER A 394 29.00 16.21 -6.65
N ILE A 395 29.23 15.13 -5.90
CA ILE A 395 29.20 15.19 -4.43
C ILE A 395 30.22 16.20 -3.89
N ALA A 396 31.35 16.41 -4.59
CA ALA A 396 32.34 17.41 -4.15
C ALA A 396 31.76 18.83 -4.21
N ASP A 397 30.99 19.15 -5.25
CA ASP A 397 30.36 20.46 -5.43
C ASP A 397 29.31 20.72 -4.34
N ILE A 398 28.47 19.71 -4.06
CA ILE A 398 27.47 19.77 -2.98
C ILE A 398 28.15 20.01 -1.63
N VAL A 399 29.21 19.25 -1.32
CA VAL A 399 29.91 19.33 -0.04
C VAL A 399 30.62 20.67 0.13
N SER A 400 31.22 21.19 -0.95
CA SER A 400 31.85 22.51 -0.98
C SER A 400 30.83 23.63 -0.75
N ALA A 401 29.62 23.50 -1.30
CA ALA A 401 28.58 24.50 -1.18
C ALA A 401 27.95 24.55 0.23
N VAL A 402 27.85 23.42 0.92
CA VAL A 402 27.23 23.34 2.26
C VAL A 402 28.21 23.56 3.41
N GLY A 403 29.52 23.56 3.15
CA GLY A 403 30.56 23.91 4.13
C GLY A 403 30.82 22.83 5.20
N ALA A 404 30.74 21.55 4.83
CA ALA A 404 30.98 20.43 5.75
C ALA A 404 31.92 19.37 5.13
N SER A 405 32.40 18.39 5.92
CA SER A 405 33.22 17.31 5.38
C SER A 405 32.38 16.28 4.62
N ARG A 406 32.91 15.73 3.51
CA ARG A 406 32.19 14.73 2.68
C ARG A 406 31.65 13.56 3.50
N SER A 407 32.46 13.00 4.40
CA SER A 407 32.06 11.84 5.20
C SER A 407 30.90 12.17 6.15
N HIS A 408 30.97 13.32 6.82
CA HIS A 408 29.92 13.78 7.72
C HIS A 408 28.62 14.07 6.96
N THR A 409 28.68 14.82 5.85
CA THR A 409 27.51 15.14 5.02
C THR A 409 26.81 13.88 4.51
N MET A 410 27.55 12.90 3.98
CA MET A 410 26.96 11.66 3.48
C MET A 410 26.33 10.82 4.60
N LYS A 411 26.98 10.74 5.76
CA LYS A 411 26.50 9.98 6.92
C LYS A 411 25.21 10.58 7.46
N VAL A 412 25.23 11.88 7.77
CA VAL A 412 24.10 12.60 8.36
C VAL A 412 22.92 12.62 7.40
N PHE A 413 23.17 12.90 6.10
CA PHE A 413 22.12 12.89 5.09
C PHE A 413 21.44 11.52 5.02
N LYS A 414 22.20 10.43 4.93
CA LYS A 414 21.62 9.08 4.90
C LYS A 414 20.86 8.73 6.17
N GLN A 415 21.35 9.16 7.34
CA GLN A 415 20.69 8.90 8.62
C GLN A 415 19.34 9.63 8.72
N LEU A 416 19.26 10.89 8.31
CA LEU A 416 18.06 11.72 8.47
C LEU A 416 17.06 11.57 7.31
N THR A 417 17.50 11.28 6.10
CA THR A 417 16.61 11.13 4.93
C THR A 417 16.32 9.68 4.55
N ALA A 418 16.96 8.72 5.23
CA ALA A 418 16.97 7.29 4.88
C ALA A 418 17.44 6.99 3.44
N THR A 419 17.98 7.97 2.72
CA THR A 419 18.39 7.87 1.31
C THR A 419 19.78 8.48 1.10
N THR A 420 20.49 8.05 0.07
CA THR A 420 21.79 8.66 -0.29
C THR A 420 21.58 9.94 -1.08
N ILE A 421 22.57 10.85 -1.04
CA ILE A 421 22.57 12.10 -1.82
C ILE A 421 22.36 11.84 -3.31
N ASN A 422 23.00 10.80 -3.87
CA ASN A 422 22.84 10.42 -5.28
C ASN A 422 21.44 9.90 -5.61
N GLN A 423 20.82 9.15 -4.70
CA GLN A 423 19.43 8.70 -4.85
C GLN A 423 18.48 9.90 -4.82
N TYR A 424 18.65 10.80 -3.85
CA TYR A 424 17.84 12.00 -3.75
C TYR A 424 17.96 12.90 -4.99
N LEU A 425 19.18 13.09 -5.51
CA LEU A 425 19.40 13.80 -6.78
C LEU A 425 18.69 13.11 -7.96
N ALA A 426 18.79 11.78 -8.06
CA ALA A 426 18.09 11.03 -9.09
C ALA A 426 16.56 11.20 -8.97
N ASP A 427 16.00 11.12 -7.76
CA ASP A 427 14.58 11.31 -7.48
C ASP A 427 14.09 12.69 -7.93
N VAL A 428 14.83 13.75 -7.59
CA VAL A 428 14.54 15.13 -8.01
C VAL A 428 14.53 15.23 -9.54
N ARG A 429 15.57 14.72 -10.21
CA ARG A 429 15.68 14.75 -11.67
C ARG A 429 14.55 13.97 -12.36
N ILE A 430 14.21 12.78 -11.86
CA ILE A 430 13.13 11.96 -12.41
C ILE A 430 11.76 12.62 -12.20
N ASN A 431 11.51 13.21 -11.04
CA ASN A 431 10.24 13.90 -10.79
C ASN A 431 10.07 15.11 -11.71
N GLN A 432 11.13 15.86 -11.98
CA GLN A 432 11.07 16.93 -12.98
C GLN A 432 10.91 16.37 -14.41
N ALA A 433 11.56 15.24 -14.72
CA ALA A 433 11.46 14.62 -16.03
C ALA A 433 10.03 14.18 -16.37
N LYS A 434 9.27 13.69 -15.38
CA LYS A 434 7.85 13.33 -15.56
C LYS A 434 7.01 14.49 -16.11
N LEU A 435 7.32 15.72 -15.71
CA LEU A 435 6.62 16.92 -16.18
C LEU A 435 7.08 17.33 -17.59
N LEU A 436 8.40 17.32 -17.83
CA LEU A 436 8.97 17.72 -19.12
C LEU A 436 8.67 16.72 -20.24
N LEU A 437 8.51 15.43 -19.92
CA LEU A 437 8.14 14.41 -20.90
C LEU A 437 6.77 14.67 -21.54
N LEU A 438 5.89 15.49 -20.93
CA LEU A 438 4.61 15.83 -21.52
C LEU A 438 4.72 16.75 -22.74
N THR A 439 5.81 17.51 -22.83
CA THR A 439 5.97 18.57 -23.85
C THR A 439 7.27 18.46 -24.65
N LYS A 440 8.22 17.61 -24.23
CA LYS A 440 9.54 17.45 -24.87
C LYS A 440 9.82 16.01 -25.25
N THR A 441 10.77 15.79 -26.16
CA THR A 441 11.26 14.44 -26.48
C THR A 441 12.02 13.82 -25.30
N VAL A 442 12.17 12.49 -25.31
CA VAL A 442 12.92 11.76 -24.28
C VAL A 442 14.35 12.29 -24.15
N THR A 443 15.02 12.53 -25.27
CA THR A 443 16.39 13.03 -25.32
C THR A 443 16.51 14.46 -24.79
N GLU A 444 15.62 15.37 -25.20
CA GLU A 444 15.61 16.74 -24.68
C GLU A 444 15.31 16.78 -23.18
N THR A 445 14.40 15.92 -22.72
CA THR A 445 14.05 15.81 -21.30
C THR A 445 15.25 15.33 -20.49
N ALA A 446 15.98 14.32 -20.97
CA ALA A 446 17.18 13.81 -20.32
C ALA A 446 18.21 14.93 -20.06
N TYR A 447 18.55 15.69 -21.10
CA TYR A 447 19.50 16.80 -20.96
C TYR A 447 18.94 17.96 -20.12
N ALA A 448 17.65 18.28 -20.24
CA ALA A 448 17.03 19.38 -19.50
C ALA A 448 16.96 19.14 -17.97
N VAL A 449 16.98 17.89 -17.52
CA VAL A 449 17.03 17.55 -16.09
C VAL A 449 18.44 17.18 -15.61
N GLY A 450 19.47 17.38 -16.43
CA GLY A 450 20.87 17.20 -16.03
C GLY A 450 21.43 15.79 -16.19
N PHE A 451 20.87 14.94 -17.06
CA PHE A 451 21.53 13.72 -17.50
C PHE A 451 22.37 13.97 -18.75
N ASN A 452 23.62 13.49 -18.74
CA ASN A 452 24.53 13.61 -19.88
C ASN A 452 24.30 12.50 -20.94
N ASN A 453 23.37 11.56 -20.69
CA ASN A 453 23.12 10.43 -21.57
C ASN A 453 21.63 10.00 -21.50
N SER A 454 20.95 10.05 -22.63
CA SER A 454 19.52 9.68 -22.79
C SER A 454 19.22 8.20 -22.53
N ALA A 455 20.15 7.29 -22.86
CA ALA A 455 20.01 5.86 -22.59
C ALA A 455 20.10 5.59 -21.09
N TYR A 456 21.08 6.19 -20.41
CA TYR A 456 21.22 6.09 -18.96
C TYR A 456 20.01 6.70 -18.23
N PHE A 457 19.56 7.88 -18.68
CA PHE A 457 18.31 8.48 -18.20
C PHE A 457 17.14 7.50 -18.32
N SER A 458 16.98 6.82 -19.45
CA SER A 458 15.88 5.87 -19.67
C SER A 458 15.93 4.69 -18.71
N THR A 459 17.12 4.15 -18.41
CA THR A 459 17.31 3.10 -17.40
C THR A 459 16.94 3.59 -16.00
N VAL A 460 17.40 4.78 -15.61
CA VAL A 460 17.10 5.36 -14.29
C VAL A 460 15.62 5.69 -14.16
N PHE A 461 15.01 6.28 -15.20
CA PHE A 461 13.59 6.63 -15.23
C PHE A 461 12.71 5.39 -15.12
N LYS A 462 13.03 4.32 -15.85
CA LYS A 462 12.31 3.04 -15.75
C LYS A 462 12.45 2.42 -14.37
N LYS A 463 13.65 2.47 -13.77
CA LYS A 463 13.86 1.98 -12.41
C LYS A 463 13.01 2.73 -11.36
N HIS A 464 12.80 4.04 -11.54
CA HIS A 464 12.06 4.87 -10.59
C HIS A 464 10.56 4.94 -10.83
N THR A 465 10.09 4.71 -12.06
CA THR A 465 8.67 4.88 -12.43
C THR A 465 8.02 3.59 -12.92
N GLU A 466 8.79 2.51 -13.01
CA GLU A 466 8.43 1.21 -13.59
C GLU A 466 8.06 1.24 -15.09
N LEU A 467 8.00 2.44 -15.68
CA LEU A 467 7.72 2.69 -17.09
C LEU A 467 8.95 3.31 -17.76
N SER A 468 9.25 2.93 -19.00
CA SER A 468 10.21 3.69 -19.80
C SER A 468 9.67 5.11 -20.06
N PRO A 469 10.55 6.10 -20.33
CA PRO A 469 10.10 7.46 -20.65
C PRO A 469 9.06 7.51 -21.78
N LYS A 470 9.20 6.64 -22.80
CA LYS A 470 8.27 6.56 -23.93
C LYS A 470 6.93 5.95 -23.54
N GLU A 471 6.93 4.88 -22.74
CA GLU A 471 5.71 4.30 -22.18
C GLU A 471 4.98 5.30 -21.28
N TYR A 472 5.73 6.07 -20.49
CA TYR A 472 5.19 7.13 -19.63
C TYR A 472 4.51 8.23 -20.45
N GLN A 473 5.13 8.69 -21.54
CA GLN A 473 4.51 9.65 -22.47
C GLN A 473 3.19 9.16 -23.05
N GLN A 474 3.16 7.91 -23.54
CA GLN A 474 1.96 7.29 -24.10
C GLN A 474 0.85 7.16 -23.05
N HIS A 475 1.22 6.76 -21.83
CA HIS A 475 0.27 6.63 -20.72
C HIS A 475 -0.39 7.97 -20.33
N CYS A 476 0.39 9.06 -20.33
CA CYS A 476 -0.14 10.39 -20.06
C CYS A 476 -1.02 10.93 -21.19
N GLN A 477 -0.66 10.68 -22.45
CA GLN A 477 -1.48 11.08 -23.60
C GLN A 477 -2.85 10.38 -23.59
N LEU A 478 -2.89 9.07 -23.34
CA LEU A 478 -4.15 8.32 -23.22
C LEU A 478 -5.08 8.88 -22.11
N LYS A 479 -4.52 9.25 -20.96
CA LYS A 479 -5.28 9.87 -19.87
C LYS A 479 -5.86 11.24 -20.25
N SER A 480 -5.11 12.05 -21.01
CA SER A 480 -5.62 13.34 -21.49
C SER A 480 -6.78 13.16 -22.49
N SER A 481 -6.68 12.23 -23.44
CA SER A 481 -7.72 11.94 -24.44
C SER A 481 -9.04 11.45 -23.83
N ILE A 482 -8.97 10.66 -22.75
CA ILE A 482 -10.15 10.15 -22.05
C ILE A 482 -10.82 11.25 -21.20
N THR A 483 -10.10 12.30 -20.83
CA THR A 483 -10.62 13.43 -20.03
C THR A 483 -11.26 14.51 -20.90
N THR A 484 -10.84 14.68 -22.16
CA THR A 484 -11.48 15.60 -23.12
C THR A 484 -12.66 14.99 -23.89
N ALA A 485 -12.85 13.66 -23.83
CA ALA A 485 -13.95 12.94 -24.49
C ALA A 485 -15.15 12.64 -23.57
N LYS A 486 -15.20 13.23 -22.37
CA LYS A 486 -16.32 13.19 -21.42
C LYS A 486 -16.68 14.60 -21.01
#